data_AF-A0A327K4W8-F1
#
_entry.id   AF-A0A327K4W8-F1
#
_cell.length_a   1.000
_cell.length_b   1.000
_cell.length_c   1.000
_cell.angle_alpha   90.00
_cell.angle_beta   90.00
_cell.angle_gamma   90.00
#
_symmetry.space_group_name_H-M   'P 1'
#
loop_
_entity.id
_entity.type
_entity.pdbx_description
1 polymer ?
#
loop_
_entity_poly.entity_id
_entity_poly.type
_entity_poly.pdbx_seq_one_letter_code
_entity_poly.pdbx_strand_id
1 'polypeptide(L)'
;MYHHVKKLMYTVRVDEPDPRFGNMLLEQFGGANGELAAAMQYSIQGLNCEDPARKDLLMDIGTEELSHLEVVGTLARLHLKPLKFGREAAEADPLIAIAGGGGVNLFNSQGNPWTADYLKITGELDVDLRSNIAAEARAKIVYERLIDFCDDAGTKDALQFLMTREITHMKSFAAALDSMGKPRFSIGRIAPTEKLVDQYFNDSTGKGDHGEIDTRGPWNEGDAWEVVEAPAFQDMRQDLSGAESPAIHPESSYGTDPEGLQEVLLDQLHDLLHAEKQLLKALPKMVKAARTTRLQELFQLHLQETELQVDRLTECFRLLEAPARAKPCKGMMGLLEEGQEVIKEGAKKEDVPSDLALIGAAQKVEHYEISGYICARNLAQQLHMSAISQLLGLSLAEEQNADQLLDQVSRTLMSVPAMPAPIE
;
A
#
# COMPACT_ATOMS: atom_id res chain seq x y z
N MET A 1 -2.79 17.87 -35.84
CA MET A 1 -4.06 17.14 -36.08
C MET A 1 -3.74 15.67 -35.92
N TYR A 2 -4.48 14.94 -35.10
CA TYR A 2 -4.32 13.48 -34.98
C TYR A 2 -5.31 12.77 -35.90
N HIS A 3 -4.91 11.61 -36.41
CA HIS A 3 -5.78 10.70 -37.15
C HIS A 3 -5.74 9.32 -36.50
N HIS A 4 -6.89 8.80 -36.09
CA HIS A 4 -6.99 7.45 -35.53
C HIS A 4 -7.28 6.44 -36.64
N VAL A 5 -6.47 5.40 -36.71
CA VAL A 5 -6.69 4.24 -37.58
C VAL A 5 -7.21 3.11 -36.70
N LYS A 6 -8.40 2.56 -37.04
CA LYS A 6 -9.08 1.51 -36.24
C LYS A 6 -8.28 0.22 -36.05
N LYS A 7 -7.20 0.02 -36.81
CA LYS A 7 -6.37 -1.18 -36.75
C LYS A 7 -5.30 -0.96 -35.70
N LEU A 8 -5.24 -1.87 -34.73
CA LEU A 8 -4.16 -1.90 -33.74
C LEU A 8 -2.79 -1.98 -34.43
N MET A 9 -1.81 -1.30 -33.85
CA MET A 9 -0.42 -1.32 -34.32
C MET A 9 0.19 -2.72 -34.29
N TYR A 10 -0.18 -3.52 -33.29
CA TYR A 10 0.26 -4.89 -33.13
C TYR A 10 -0.91 -5.81 -32.79
N THR A 11 -0.76 -7.10 -33.08
CA THR A 11 -1.83 -8.08 -32.82
C THR A 11 -1.94 -8.31 -31.32
N VAL A 12 -3.16 -8.19 -30.78
CA VAL A 12 -3.46 -8.54 -29.39
C VAL A 12 -4.32 -9.79 -29.37
N ARG A 13 -3.83 -10.82 -28.66
CA ARG A 13 -4.54 -12.07 -28.45
C ARG A 13 -4.40 -12.46 -26.98
N VAL A 14 -5.51 -12.81 -26.35
CA VAL A 14 -5.57 -13.36 -24.99
C VAL A 14 -6.36 -14.65 -25.11
N ASP A 15 -5.72 -15.79 -24.84
CA ASP A 15 -6.34 -17.11 -24.87
C ASP A 15 -7.09 -17.39 -23.55
N GLU A 16 -6.47 -17.07 -22.41
CA GLU A 16 -7.07 -17.22 -21.09
C GLU A 16 -7.04 -15.90 -20.29
N PRO A 17 -8.21 -15.23 -20.10
CA PRO A 17 -8.27 -14.02 -19.31
C PRO A 17 -7.95 -14.26 -17.83
N ASP A 18 -6.97 -13.50 -17.33
CA ASP A 18 -6.61 -13.43 -15.91
C ASP A 18 -6.84 -12.00 -15.36
N PRO A 19 -7.85 -11.79 -14.51
CA PRO A 19 -8.13 -10.47 -13.93
C PRO A 19 -7.02 -9.92 -13.02
N ARG A 20 -6.26 -10.77 -12.32
CA ARG A 20 -5.17 -10.33 -11.45
C ARG A 20 -4.02 -9.79 -12.29
N PHE A 21 -3.65 -10.51 -13.34
CA PHE A 21 -2.68 -10.03 -14.32
C PHE A 21 -3.18 -8.78 -15.06
N GLY A 22 -4.48 -8.75 -15.40
CA GLY A 22 -5.13 -7.57 -16.00
C GLY A 22 -4.97 -6.30 -15.16
N ASN A 23 -4.99 -6.42 -13.83
CA ASN A 23 -4.71 -5.30 -12.92
C ASN A 23 -3.22 -4.91 -12.96
N MET A 24 -2.29 -5.87 -13.00
CA MET A 24 -0.85 -5.58 -13.13
C MET A 24 -0.52 -4.80 -14.42
N LEU A 25 -1.19 -5.10 -15.53
CA LEU A 25 -1.05 -4.36 -16.80
C LEU A 25 -1.40 -2.86 -16.67
N LEU A 26 -2.14 -2.45 -15.64
CA LEU A 26 -2.41 -1.04 -15.39
C LEU A 26 -1.15 -0.25 -15.02
N GLU A 27 -0.07 -0.88 -14.55
CA GLU A 27 1.22 -0.19 -14.38
C GLU A 27 1.74 0.35 -15.70
N GLN A 28 1.56 -0.40 -16.79
CA GLN A 28 2.01 0.02 -18.11
C GLN A 28 0.98 0.88 -18.84
N PHE A 29 -0.29 0.87 -18.41
CA PHE A 29 -1.32 1.76 -18.96
C PHE A 29 -1.31 3.14 -18.27
N GLY A 30 -1.57 3.18 -16.96
CA GLY A 30 -1.77 4.37 -16.14
C GLY A 30 -0.75 4.59 -15.03
N GLY A 31 0.29 3.75 -14.93
CA GLY A 31 1.38 3.91 -13.97
C GLY A 31 2.42 4.96 -14.39
N ALA A 32 3.34 5.26 -13.46
CA ALA A 32 4.34 6.32 -13.63
C ALA A 32 5.37 6.07 -14.74
N ASN A 33 5.60 4.80 -15.09
CA ASN A 33 6.49 4.38 -16.16
C ASN A 33 5.71 3.75 -17.33
N GLY A 34 4.41 4.04 -17.44
CA GLY A 34 3.53 3.49 -18.47
C GLY A 34 3.46 4.34 -19.75
N GLU A 35 2.78 3.78 -20.75
CA GLU A 35 2.63 4.32 -22.11
C GLU A 35 2.01 5.72 -22.13
N LEU A 36 1.04 5.99 -21.24
CA LEU A 36 0.42 7.32 -21.19
C LEU A 36 1.42 8.38 -20.72
N ALA A 37 2.28 8.03 -19.76
CA ALA A 37 3.31 8.95 -19.29
C ALA A 37 4.33 9.24 -20.41
N ALA A 38 4.78 8.22 -21.13
CA ALA A 38 5.67 8.35 -22.28
C ALA A 38 5.04 9.21 -23.40
N ALA A 39 3.82 8.87 -23.83
CA ALA A 39 3.09 9.59 -24.87
C ALA A 39 2.95 11.09 -24.57
N MET A 40 2.56 11.42 -23.35
CA MET A 40 2.39 12.82 -22.94
C MET A 40 3.73 13.52 -22.77
N GLN A 41 4.73 12.87 -22.17
CA GLN A 41 6.06 13.46 -21.98
C GLN A 41 6.66 13.88 -23.33
N TYR A 42 6.72 12.96 -24.30
CA TYR A 42 7.41 13.21 -25.56
C TYR A 42 6.65 14.21 -26.43
N SER A 43 5.32 14.13 -26.45
CA SER A 43 4.49 15.09 -27.16
C SER A 43 4.68 16.51 -26.65
N ILE A 44 4.66 16.72 -25.33
CA ILE A 44 4.80 18.08 -24.76
C ILE A 44 6.24 18.59 -24.89
N GLN A 45 7.25 17.73 -24.72
CA GLN A 45 8.64 18.10 -25.02
C GLN A 45 8.80 18.49 -26.50
N GLY A 46 8.18 17.76 -27.42
CA GLY A 46 8.17 18.08 -28.86
C GLY A 46 7.52 19.43 -29.17
N LEU A 47 6.44 19.79 -28.46
CA LEU A 47 5.83 21.12 -28.59
C LEU A 47 6.79 22.23 -28.16
N ASN A 48 7.55 22.01 -27.09
CA ASN A 48 8.52 22.96 -26.53
C ASN A 48 9.89 22.94 -27.25
N CYS A 49 10.13 21.97 -28.14
CA CYS A 49 11.40 21.79 -28.81
C CYS A 49 11.58 22.80 -29.95
N GLU A 50 12.66 23.60 -29.88
CA GLU A 50 13.02 24.57 -30.93
C GLU A 50 13.80 23.95 -32.09
N ASP A 51 14.45 22.79 -31.90
CA ASP A 51 15.15 22.06 -32.95
C ASP A 51 14.15 21.28 -33.82
N PRO A 52 13.97 21.62 -35.11
CA PRO A 52 12.94 20.98 -35.94
C PRO A 52 13.14 19.47 -36.12
N ALA A 53 14.38 18.99 -36.19
CA ALA A 53 14.66 17.58 -36.44
C ALA A 53 14.43 16.72 -35.19
N ARG A 54 14.76 17.23 -34.00
CA ARG A 54 14.49 16.51 -32.75
C ARG A 54 13.04 16.67 -32.31
N LYS A 55 12.40 17.79 -32.66
CA LYS A 55 10.95 17.93 -32.54
C LYS A 55 10.22 16.85 -33.33
N ASP A 56 10.61 16.62 -34.58
CA ASP A 56 10.03 15.58 -35.43
C ASP A 56 10.12 14.20 -34.76
N LEU A 57 11.32 13.82 -34.29
CA LEU A 57 11.54 12.59 -33.52
C LEU A 57 10.62 12.47 -32.28
N LEU A 58 10.53 13.53 -31.47
CA LEU A 58 9.72 13.53 -30.25
C LEU A 58 8.23 13.39 -30.55
N MET A 59 7.75 14.04 -31.62
CA MET A 59 6.35 13.95 -32.05
C MET A 59 6.03 12.58 -32.66
N ASP A 60 6.96 11.98 -33.41
CA ASP A 60 6.83 10.64 -33.96
C ASP A 60 6.71 9.60 -32.85
N ILE A 61 7.68 9.58 -31.91
CA ILE A 61 7.67 8.61 -30.81
C ILE A 61 6.46 8.87 -29.89
N GLY A 62 6.18 10.12 -29.51
CA GLY A 62 4.99 10.44 -28.72
C GLY A 62 3.67 10.00 -29.35
N THR A 63 3.60 9.97 -30.69
CA THR A 63 2.44 9.43 -31.43
C THR A 63 2.44 7.90 -31.45
N GLU A 64 3.60 7.27 -31.55
CA GLU A 64 3.76 5.82 -31.44
C GLU A 64 3.30 5.31 -30.05
N GLU A 65 3.63 6.02 -28.97
CA GLU A 65 3.21 5.64 -27.61
C GLU A 65 1.69 5.67 -27.41
N LEU A 66 0.96 6.50 -28.15
CA LEU A 66 -0.51 6.44 -28.13
C LEU A 66 -1.03 5.12 -28.73
N SER A 67 -0.30 4.54 -29.69
CA SER A 67 -0.61 3.24 -30.25
C SER A 67 -0.22 2.11 -29.28
N HIS A 68 0.89 2.24 -28.57
CA HIS A 68 1.26 1.32 -27.48
C HIS A 68 0.24 1.32 -26.35
N LEU A 69 -0.21 2.50 -25.93
CA LEU A 69 -1.29 2.65 -24.94
C LEU A 69 -2.57 1.93 -25.39
N GLU A 70 -2.91 1.97 -26.67
CA GLU A 70 -4.06 1.23 -27.22
C GLU A 70 -3.84 -0.30 -27.17
N VAL A 71 -2.62 -0.78 -27.46
CA VAL A 71 -2.25 -2.20 -27.36
C VAL A 71 -2.33 -2.68 -25.91
N VAL A 72 -1.69 -1.99 -24.96
CA VAL A 72 -1.70 -2.32 -23.53
C VAL A 72 -3.12 -2.22 -22.96
N GLY A 73 -3.85 -1.16 -23.29
CA GLY A 73 -5.23 -0.99 -22.88
C GLY A 73 -6.14 -2.10 -23.39
N THR A 74 -5.89 -2.61 -24.61
CA THR A 74 -6.62 -3.76 -25.17
C THR A 74 -6.28 -5.06 -24.44
N LEU A 75 -4.99 -5.31 -24.15
CA LEU A 75 -4.56 -6.46 -23.34
C LEU A 75 -5.25 -6.45 -21.98
N ALA A 76 -5.13 -5.34 -21.24
CA ALA A 76 -5.74 -5.18 -19.93
C ALA A 76 -7.26 -5.36 -20.02
N ARG A 77 -7.91 -4.76 -21.01
CA ARG A 77 -9.37 -4.90 -21.21
C ARG A 77 -9.80 -6.35 -21.44
N LEU A 78 -9.02 -7.15 -22.16
CA LEU A 78 -9.32 -8.56 -22.42
C LEU A 78 -9.13 -9.41 -21.16
N HIS A 79 -8.03 -9.21 -20.43
CA HIS A 79 -7.77 -9.87 -19.14
C HIS A 79 -8.81 -9.52 -18.06
N LEU A 80 -9.22 -8.25 -17.97
CA LEU A 80 -10.19 -7.75 -16.98
C LEU A 80 -11.64 -8.08 -17.33
N LYS A 81 -11.93 -8.62 -18.53
CA LYS A 81 -13.29 -8.90 -18.99
C LYS A 81 -14.14 -9.75 -18.02
N PRO A 82 -13.61 -10.77 -17.34
CA PRO A 82 -14.37 -11.55 -16.37
C PRO A 82 -14.93 -10.72 -15.20
N LEU A 83 -14.24 -9.64 -14.78
CA LEU A 83 -14.65 -8.78 -13.65
C LEU A 83 -16.04 -8.17 -13.84
N LYS A 84 -16.46 -7.96 -15.09
CA LYS A 84 -17.75 -7.33 -15.40
C LYS A 84 -18.95 -8.25 -15.11
N PHE A 85 -18.76 -9.56 -15.20
CA PHE A 85 -19.88 -10.52 -15.23
C PHE A 85 -19.77 -11.63 -14.19
N GLY A 86 -18.55 -11.98 -13.75
CA GLY A 86 -18.31 -13.03 -12.77
C GLY A 86 -18.18 -12.44 -11.36
N ARG A 87 -19.03 -12.87 -10.44
CA ARG A 87 -18.97 -12.45 -9.03
C ARG A 87 -17.61 -12.78 -8.39
N GLU A 88 -17.15 -14.02 -8.53
CA GLU A 88 -15.86 -14.46 -7.98
C GLU A 88 -14.68 -13.70 -8.61
N ALA A 89 -14.73 -13.44 -9.91
CA ALA A 89 -13.72 -12.64 -10.58
C ALA A 89 -13.68 -11.20 -10.01
N ALA A 90 -14.85 -10.58 -9.78
CA ALA A 90 -14.96 -9.23 -9.24
C ALA A 90 -14.26 -9.06 -7.87
N GLU A 91 -14.08 -10.12 -7.10
CA GLU A 91 -13.35 -10.10 -5.83
C GLU A 91 -11.84 -9.89 -6.00
N ALA A 92 -11.29 -10.15 -7.20
CA ALA A 92 -9.87 -9.92 -7.49
C ALA A 92 -9.53 -8.42 -7.50
N ASP A 93 -10.45 -7.58 -7.97
CA ASP A 93 -10.33 -6.12 -7.90
C ASP A 93 -11.74 -5.46 -7.91
N PRO A 94 -12.31 -5.21 -6.72
CA PRO A 94 -13.62 -4.56 -6.62
C PRO A 94 -13.64 -3.13 -7.14
N LEU A 95 -12.51 -2.41 -7.10
CA LEU A 95 -12.41 -1.05 -7.63
C LEU A 95 -12.64 -1.07 -9.15
N ILE A 96 -11.94 -1.94 -9.86
CA ILE A 96 -12.12 -2.10 -11.31
C ILE A 96 -13.50 -2.68 -11.64
N ALA A 97 -13.97 -3.67 -10.89
CA ALA A 97 -15.25 -4.33 -11.17
C ALA A 97 -16.45 -3.38 -11.00
N ILE A 98 -16.51 -2.65 -9.87
CA ILE A 98 -17.65 -1.81 -9.50
C ILE A 98 -17.52 -0.40 -10.07
N ALA A 99 -16.43 0.31 -9.78
CA ALA A 99 -16.25 1.69 -10.21
C ALA A 99 -15.78 1.78 -11.68
N GLY A 100 -14.96 0.83 -12.13
CA GLY A 100 -14.44 0.77 -13.50
C GLY A 100 -15.29 -0.02 -14.49
N GLY A 101 -16.40 -0.63 -14.06
CA GLY A 101 -17.29 -1.42 -14.93
C GLY A 101 -16.61 -2.62 -15.61
N GLY A 102 -15.54 -3.16 -15.01
CA GLY A 102 -14.73 -4.26 -15.53
C GLY A 102 -13.90 -3.89 -16.77
N GLY A 103 -13.43 -2.64 -16.84
CA GLY A 103 -12.60 -2.11 -17.92
C GLY A 103 -11.36 -1.38 -17.40
N VAL A 104 -10.59 -0.81 -18.33
CA VAL A 104 -9.43 0.02 -18.00
C VAL A 104 -9.88 1.40 -17.54
N ASN A 105 -9.16 1.98 -16.58
CA ASN A 105 -9.26 3.36 -16.15
C ASN A 105 -7.84 3.95 -16.01
N LEU A 106 -7.74 5.27 -15.83
CA LEU A 106 -6.47 5.97 -15.64
C LEU A 106 -5.96 5.86 -14.20
N PHE A 107 -5.80 4.62 -13.73
CA PHE A 107 -5.18 4.28 -12.45
C PHE A 107 -4.02 3.32 -12.70
N ASN A 108 -3.09 3.26 -11.75
CA ASN A 108 -2.10 2.19 -11.68
C ASN A 108 -2.68 0.93 -10.98
N SER A 109 -1.89 -0.12 -10.82
CA SER A 109 -2.35 -1.41 -10.27
C SER A 109 -2.79 -1.38 -8.80
N GLN A 110 -2.51 -0.26 -8.12
CA GLN A 110 -2.92 0.01 -6.74
C GLN A 110 -4.10 0.99 -6.65
N GLY A 111 -4.70 1.36 -7.79
CA GLY A 111 -5.83 2.29 -7.83
C GLY A 111 -5.43 3.76 -7.64
N ASN A 112 -4.15 4.12 -7.75
CA ASN A 112 -3.72 5.53 -7.69
C ASN A 112 -3.97 6.22 -9.04
N PRO A 113 -4.59 7.41 -9.07
CA PRO A 113 -4.90 8.08 -10.32
C PRO A 113 -3.62 8.52 -11.02
N TRP A 114 -3.61 8.40 -12.34
CA TRP A 114 -2.54 8.97 -13.16
C TRP A 114 -2.42 10.47 -12.90
N THR A 115 -1.19 10.96 -12.72
CA THR A 115 -0.91 12.36 -12.45
C THR A 115 0.14 12.90 -13.43
N ALA A 116 0.00 14.19 -13.78
CA ALA A 116 1.00 14.89 -14.57
C ALA A 116 2.37 14.99 -13.87
N ASP A 117 2.44 14.75 -12.55
CA ASP A 117 3.70 14.72 -11.79
C ASP A 117 4.67 13.63 -12.27
N TYR A 118 4.17 12.62 -12.99
CA TYR A 118 5.01 11.60 -13.62
C TYR A 118 5.90 12.18 -14.72
N LEU A 119 5.44 13.22 -15.42
CA LEU A 119 6.12 13.77 -16.58
C LEU A 119 7.37 14.56 -16.18
N LYS A 120 8.41 14.47 -17.01
CA LYS A 120 9.66 15.23 -16.90
C LYS A 120 9.84 16.08 -18.15
N ILE A 121 9.40 17.33 -18.04
CA ILE A 121 9.42 18.31 -19.13
C ILE A 121 10.16 19.53 -18.61
N THR A 122 11.39 19.74 -19.09
CA THR A 122 12.25 20.82 -18.60
C THR A 122 12.35 21.97 -19.60
N GLY A 123 12.12 21.70 -20.89
CA GLY A 123 12.37 22.67 -21.96
C GLY A 123 13.84 22.74 -22.40
N GLU A 124 14.72 22.00 -21.73
CA GLU A 124 16.13 21.85 -22.11
C GLU A 124 16.32 20.51 -22.81
N LEU A 125 16.50 20.56 -24.14
CA LEU A 125 16.44 19.37 -25.01
C LEU A 125 17.39 18.23 -24.58
N ASP A 126 18.64 18.50 -24.21
CA ASP A 126 19.57 17.45 -23.78
C ASP A 126 19.24 16.87 -22.40
N VAL A 127 18.55 17.63 -21.54
CA VAL A 127 18.05 17.14 -20.25
C VAL A 127 16.82 16.25 -20.50
N ASP A 128 15.90 16.71 -21.34
CA ASP A 128 14.70 15.98 -21.72
C ASP A 128 15.03 14.64 -22.41
N LEU A 129 15.98 14.62 -23.35
CA LEU A 129 16.43 13.37 -24.01
C LEU A 129 17.03 12.35 -23.03
N ARG A 130 17.79 12.80 -22.01
CA ARG A 130 18.32 11.92 -20.95
C ARG A 130 17.20 11.35 -20.10
N SER A 131 16.21 12.18 -19.78
CA SER A 131 15.03 11.73 -19.06
C SER A 131 14.25 10.69 -19.85
N ASN A 132 14.14 10.86 -21.18
CA ASN A 132 13.46 9.91 -22.05
C ASN A 132 14.20 8.57 -22.13
N ILE A 133 15.52 8.57 -22.30
CA ILE A 133 16.32 7.33 -22.25
C ILE A 133 16.09 6.58 -20.92
N ALA A 134 16.04 7.31 -19.80
CA ALA A 134 15.76 6.71 -18.51
C ALA A 134 14.29 6.25 -18.36
N ALA A 135 13.33 6.94 -18.99
CA ALA A 135 11.92 6.57 -18.98
C ALA A 135 11.70 5.24 -19.71
N GLU A 136 12.21 5.10 -20.93
CA GLU A 136 12.17 3.86 -21.71
C GLU A 136 12.86 2.71 -20.97
N ALA A 137 14.00 2.96 -20.31
CA ALA A 137 14.67 1.94 -19.49
C ALA A 137 13.80 1.45 -18.32
N ARG A 138 13.04 2.35 -17.69
CA ARG A 138 12.11 2.01 -16.60
C ARG A 138 10.86 1.29 -17.11
N ALA A 139 10.31 1.70 -18.25
CA ALA A 139 9.18 1.01 -18.88
C ALA A 139 9.57 -0.41 -19.32
N LYS A 140 10.75 -0.57 -19.97
CA LYS A 140 11.29 -1.88 -20.37
C LYS A 140 11.40 -2.88 -19.21
N ILE A 141 11.88 -2.46 -18.02
CA ILE A 141 11.98 -3.40 -16.88
C ILE A 141 10.60 -3.74 -16.29
N VAL A 142 9.61 -2.84 -16.40
CA VAL A 142 8.21 -3.17 -16.05
C VAL A 142 7.68 -4.23 -17.00
N TYR A 143 7.93 -4.11 -18.31
CA TYR A 143 7.58 -5.14 -19.28
C TYR A 143 8.23 -6.49 -19.00
N GLU A 144 9.52 -6.56 -18.65
CA GLU A 144 10.17 -7.83 -18.29
C GLU A 144 9.46 -8.50 -17.11
N ARG A 145 9.13 -7.72 -16.07
CA ARG A 145 8.40 -8.23 -14.91
C ARG A 145 7.01 -8.72 -15.30
N LEU A 146 6.28 -7.97 -16.14
CA LEU A 146 4.96 -8.39 -16.62
C LEU A 146 5.04 -9.68 -17.45
N ILE A 147 6.08 -9.85 -18.27
CA ILE A 147 6.31 -11.09 -19.03
C ILE A 147 6.56 -12.26 -18.07
N ASP A 148 7.35 -12.05 -17.02
CA ASP A 148 7.66 -13.07 -16.00
C ASP A 148 6.41 -13.50 -15.20
N PHE A 149 5.48 -12.58 -14.95
CA PHE A 149 4.22 -12.85 -14.23
C PHE A 149 3.05 -13.30 -15.11
N CYS A 150 3.23 -13.35 -16.43
CA CYS A 150 2.18 -13.77 -17.35
C CYS A 150 2.31 -15.27 -17.67
N ASP A 151 1.20 -15.96 -17.89
CA ASP A 151 1.20 -17.33 -18.45
C ASP A 151 0.67 -17.38 -19.89
N ASP A 152 -0.19 -16.43 -20.28
CA ASP A 152 -0.81 -16.37 -21.61
C ASP A 152 0.21 -16.06 -22.73
N ALA A 153 0.29 -16.93 -23.73
CA ALA A 153 1.28 -16.82 -24.80
C ALA A 153 1.02 -15.65 -25.76
N GLY A 154 -0.25 -15.31 -26.02
CA GLY A 154 -0.60 -14.19 -26.89
C GLY A 154 -0.30 -12.85 -26.23
N THR A 155 -0.52 -12.76 -24.93
CA THR A 155 -0.13 -11.61 -24.11
C THR A 155 1.38 -11.46 -24.07
N LYS A 156 2.14 -12.54 -23.83
CA LYS A 156 3.61 -12.49 -23.87
C LYS A 156 4.15 -11.99 -25.21
N ASP A 157 3.57 -12.40 -26.33
CA ASP A 157 3.99 -11.93 -27.66
C ASP A 157 3.82 -10.41 -27.82
N ALA A 158 2.66 -9.88 -27.41
CA ALA A 158 2.40 -8.45 -27.46
C ALA A 158 3.30 -7.65 -26.49
N LEU A 159 3.52 -8.15 -25.27
CA LEU A 159 4.45 -7.52 -24.31
C LEU A 159 5.90 -7.57 -24.80
N GLN A 160 6.32 -8.66 -25.44
CA GLN A 160 7.64 -8.76 -26.06
C GLN A 160 7.82 -7.73 -27.18
N PHE A 161 6.79 -7.52 -28.01
CA PHE A 161 6.81 -6.46 -29.02
C PHE A 161 7.02 -5.09 -28.37
N LEU A 162 6.20 -4.73 -27.39
CA LEU A 162 6.27 -3.43 -26.70
C LEU A 162 7.62 -3.22 -26.02
N MET A 163 8.07 -4.18 -25.21
CA MET A 163 9.40 -4.16 -24.60
C MET A 163 10.54 -3.97 -25.62
N THR A 164 10.40 -4.55 -26.82
CA THR A 164 11.39 -4.39 -27.89
C THR A 164 11.37 -2.97 -28.49
N ARG A 165 10.19 -2.33 -28.53
CA ARG A 165 10.06 -0.93 -28.95
C ARG A 165 10.76 0.02 -27.99
N GLU A 166 10.71 -0.23 -26.68
CA GLU A 166 11.48 0.53 -25.68
C GLU A 166 12.98 0.61 -26.00
N ILE A 167 13.57 -0.52 -26.41
CA ILE A 167 14.98 -0.55 -26.84
C ILE A 167 15.20 0.33 -28.07
N THR A 168 14.23 0.36 -28.99
CA THR A 168 14.33 1.14 -30.23
C THR A 168 14.21 2.64 -29.95
N HIS A 169 13.33 3.04 -29.04
CA HIS A 169 13.19 4.42 -28.61
C HIS A 169 14.43 4.87 -27.85
N MET A 170 14.96 4.06 -26.92
CA MET A 170 16.26 4.34 -26.27
C MET A 170 17.37 4.56 -27.28
N LYS A 171 17.48 3.71 -28.31
CA LYS A 171 18.46 3.89 -29.39
C LYS A 171 18.28 5.21 -30.12
N SER A 172 17.04 5.59 -30.41
CA SER A 172 16.71 6.81 -31.14
C SER A 172 17.00 8.06 -30.32
N PHE A 173 16.60 8.09 -29.05
CA PHE A 173 16.90 9.18 -28.13
C PHE A 173 18.39 9.31 -27.84
N ALA A 174 19.10 8.19 -27.65
CA ALA A 174 20.55 8.20 -27.46
C ALA A 174 21.28 8.73 -28.69
N ALA A 175 20.91 8.30 -29.90
CA ALA A 175 21.47 8.82 -31.13
C ALA A 175 21.18 10.32 -31.32
N ALA A 176 19.97 10.77 -30.96
CA ALA A 176 19.62 12.18 -30.99
C ALA A 176 20.48 13.01 -30.02
N LEU A 177 20.67 12.53 -28.79
CA LEU A 177 21.52 13.17 -27.78
C LEU A 177 22.99 13.23 -28.22
N ASP A 178 23.55 12.12 -28.68
CA ASP A 178 24.94 12.03 -29.12
C ASP A 178 25.21 12.96 -30.33
N SER A 179 24.24 13.06 -31.25
CA SER A 179 24.35 13.91 -32.44
C SER A 179 24.40 15.42 -32.12
N MET A 180 24.09 15.83 -30.89
CA MET A 180 24.24 17.22 -30.46
C MET A 180 25.72 17.60 -30.25
N GLY A 181 26.63 16.63 -30.13
CA GLY A 181 28.06 16.87 -29.96
C GLY A 181 28.42 17.59 -28.66
N LYS A 182 27.51 17.65 -27.68
CA LYS A 182 27.75 18.27 -26.38
C LYS A 182 28.65 17.39 -25.51
N PRO A 183 29.58 17.96 -24.72
CA PRO A 183 30.27 17.22 -23.68
C PRO A 183 29.27 16.59 -22.70
N ARG A 184 29.52 15.35 -22.27
CA ARG A 184 28.57 14.52 -21.50
C ARG A 184 28.02 15.18 -20.23
N PHE A 185 28.80 16.05 -19.58
CA PHE A 185 28.43 16.72 -18.32
C PHE A 185 28.18 18.23 -18.49
N SER A 186 28.13 18.72 -19.74
CA SER A 186 27.79 20.12 -20.02
C SER A 186 26.28 20.25 -20.15
N ILE A 187 25.62 20.56 -19.03
CA ILE A 187 24.17 20.77 -18.93
C ILE A 187 23.91 22.24 -18.61
N GLY A 188 23.00 22.88 -19.36
CA GLY A 188 22.73 24.31 -19.21
C GLY A 188 23.91 25.19 -19.61
N ARG A 189 23.95 26.43 -19.08
CA ARG A 189 24.94 27.47 -19.47
C ARG A 189 25.98 27.81 -18.41
N ILE A 190 25.73 27.46 -17.15
CA ILE A 190 26.58 27.86 -16.02
C ILE A 190 27.63 26.78 -15.79
N ALA A 191 28.89 27.16 -15.79
CA ALA A 191 29.99 26.25 -15.50
C ALA A 191 29.98 25.83 -14.01
N PRO A 192 30.35 24.58 -13.69
CA PRO A 192 30.51 24.16 -12.31
C PRO A 192 31.71 24.87 -11.66
N THR A 193 31.71 24.95 -10.33
CA THR A 193 32.84 25.50 -9.58
C THR A 193 34.07 24.61 -9.76
N GLU A 194 35.18 25.21 -10.18
CA GLU A 194 36.47 24.53 -10.34
C GLU A 194 36.88 23.83 -9.02
N LYS A 195 37.47 22.64 -9.13
CA LYS A 195 37.85 21.73 -8.02
C LYS A 195 36.69 21.08 -7.27
N LEU A 196 35.56 21.75 -7.05
CA LEU A 196 34.41 21.11 -6.39
C LEU A 196 33.75 20.04 -7.26
N VAL A 197 33.78 20.23 -8.59
CA VAL A 197 33.18 19.28 -9.55
C VAL A 197 33.83 17.90 -9.52
N ASP A 198 35.08 17.81 -9.10
CA ASP A 198 35.85 16.56 -9.07
C ASP A 198 35.84 15.91 -7.67
N GLN A 199 35.17 16.52 -6.68
CA GLN A 199 35.15 15.99 -5.31
C GLN A 199 34.11 14.88 -5.13
N TYR A 200 34.56 13.71 -4.72
CA TYR A 200 33.71 12.60 -4.28
C TYR A 200 33.69 12.53 -2.75
N PHE A 201 32.55 12.77 -2.14
CA PHE A 201 32.40 12.73 -0.68
C PHE A 201 32.11 11.30 -0.20
N ASN A 202 32.97 10.77 0.66
CA ASN A 202 32.75 9.52 1.37
C ASN A 202 31.92 9.79 2.63
N ASP A 203 30.61 9.87 2.46
CA ASP A 203 29.65 10.25 3.51
C ASP A 203 29.03 9.04 4.24
N SER A 204 29.63 7.85 4.14
CA SER A 204 29.26 6.63 4.87
C SER A 204 30.48 6.04 5.57
N THR A 205 30.29 5.35 6.71
CA THR A 205 31.40 4.71 7.44
C THR A 205 30.99 3.34 7.98
N GLY A 206 31.99 2.57 8.42
CA GLY A 206 31.81 1.29 9.08
C GLY A 206 31.79 0.11 8.11
N LYS A 207 31.33 -1.03 8.61
CA LYS A 207 31.11 -2.25 7.84
C LYS A 207 29.62 -2.59 7.94
N GLY A 208 28.97 -2.83 6.82
CA GLY A 208 27.58 -3.27 6.80
C GLY A 208 27.42 -4.69 7.34
N ASP A 209 26.17 -5.05 7.66
CA ASP A 209 25.81 -6.34 8.27
C ASP A 209 26.15 -7.55 7.37
N HIS A 210 26.22 -7.36 6.05
CA HIS A 210 26.60 -8.41 5.10
C HIS A 210 28.06 -8.26 4.64
N GLY A 211 28.82 -7.42 5.34
CA GLY A 211 30.24 -7.19 5.10
C GLY A 211 30.55 -6.19 4.00
N GLU A 212 29.58 -5.34 3.67
CA GLU A 212 29.78 -4.15 2.85
C GLU A 212 30.85 -3.26 3.45
N ILE A 213 31.74 -2.78 2.60
CA ILE A 213 32.82 -1.87 2.96
C ILE A 213 32.88 -0.76 1.92
N ASP A 214 33.61 0.30 2.25
CA ASP A 214 33.97 1.32 1.27
C ASP A 214 34.67 0.68 0.07
N THR A 215 34.03 0.77 -1.09
CA THR A 215 34.58 0.27 -2.34
C THR A 215 35.15 1.42 -3.17
N ARG A 216 36.16 1.08 -3.97
CA ARG A 216 36.83 2.01 -4.87
C ARG A 216 36.77 1.48 -6.30
N GLY A 217 36.56 2.39 -7.25
CA GLY A 217 36.43 2.07 -8.66
C GLY A 217 36.38 3.34 -9.52
N PRO A 218 36.22 3.21 -10.85
CA PRO A 218 36.26 4.36 -11.76
C PRO A 218 35.17 5.42 -11.50
N TRP A 219 34.17 5.10 -10.68
CA TRP A 219 33.09 6.01 -10.28
C TRP A 219 33.42 6.89 -9.07
N ASN A 220 34.52 6.63 -8.35
CA ASN A 220 34.93 7.42 -7.17
C ASN A 220 36.44 7.47 -6.91
N GLU A 221 37.26 6.90 -7.80
CA GLU A 221 38.72 6.87 -7.72
C GLU A 221 39.34 7.04 -9.12
N GLY A 222 40.48 7.71 -9.21
CA GLY A 222 41.22 7.97 -10.45
C GLY A 222 41.48 9.46 -10.68
N ASP A 223 42.08 9.81 -11.83
CA ASP A 223 42.53 11.18 -12.14
C ASP A 223 41.39 12.21 -12.22
N ALA A 224 40.14 11.75 -12.33
CA ALA A 224 38.95 12.57 -12.38
C ALA A 224 38.30 12.83 -11.00
N TRP A 225 38.86 12.26 -9.92
CA TRP A 225 38.23 12.27 -8.59
C TRP A 225 39.21 12.69 -7.48
N GLU A 226 38.78 13.64 -6.66
CA GLU A 226 39.35 13.97 -5.35
C GLU A 226 38.44 13.38 -4.27
N VAL A 227 38.87 12.31 -3.60
CA VAL A 227 38.09 11.71 -2.51
C VAL A 227 38.19 12.60 -1.27
N VAL A 228 37.04 13.04 -0.77
CA VAL A 228 36.91 13.87 0.44
C VAL A 228 36.21 13.06 1.52
N GLU A 229 36.83 12.95 2.68
CA GLU A 229 36.19 12.36 3.87
C GLU A 229 35.23 13.36 4.50
N ALA A 230 34.03 12.93 4.87
CA ALA A 230 33.03 13.80 5.47
C ALA A 230 33.56 14.40 6.80
N PRO A 231 33.43 15.73 7.01
CA PRO A 231 33.81 16.36 8.28
C PRO A 231 33.10 15.75 9.49
N ALA A 232 31.87 15.26 9.30
CA ALA A 232 31.07 14.60 10.35
C ALA A 232 31.77 13.38 10.97
N PHE A 233 32.68 12.71 10.24
CA PHE A 233 33.39 11.53 10.73
C PHE A 233 34.73 11.82 11.40
N GLN A 234 35.22 13.06 11.32
CA GLN A 234 36.46 13.47 11.99
C GLN A 234 36.30 13.43 13.52
N ASP A 235 35.11 13.78 14.04
CA ASP A 235 34.80 13.76 15.47
C ASP A 235 34.32 12.38 15.96
N MET A 236 33.63 11.59 15.11
CA MET A 236 33.06 10.28 15.51
C MET A 236 34.11 9.18 15.75
N ARG A 237 35.29 9.24 15.11
CA ARG A 237 36.34 8.22 15.32
C ARG A 237 37.00 8.30 16.71
N GLN A 238 36.83 9.41 17.44
CA GLN A 238 37.35 9.52 18.82
C GLN A 238 36.53 8.73 19.85
N ASP A 239 35.27 8.40 19.56
CA ASP A 239 34.30 7.89 20.57
C ASP A 239 33.95 6.40 20.43
N LEU A 240 34.47 5.71 19.40
CA LEU A 240 34.13 4.31 19.11
C LEU A 240 35.09 3.26 19.71
N SER A 241 36.00 3.66 20.62
CA SER A 241 36.98 2.73 21.19
C SER A 241 36.48 1.90 22.38
N GLY A 242 35.18 1.82 22.68
CA GLY A 242 34.77 1.19 23.93
C GLY A 242 33.32 0.72 24.15
N ALA A 243 32.40 0.80 23.19
CA ALA A 243 31.04 0.30 23.42
C ALA A 243 30.47 -0.44 22.20
N GLU A 244 30.33 -1.77 22.32
CA GLU A 244 29.46 -2.55 21.42
C GLU A 244 28.02 -2.10 21.67
N SER A 245 27.47 -1.33 20.73
CA SER A 245 26.02 -1.11 20.67
C SER A 245 25.35 -2.41 20.19
N PRO A 246 24.18 -2.77 20.73
CA PRO A 246 23.44 -3.93 20.24
C PRO A 246 23.13 -3.74 18.75
N ALA A 247 23.62 -4.67 17.93
CA ALA A 247 23.41 -4.65 16.49
C ALA A 247 21.93 -4.93 16.19
N ILE A 248 21.31 -4.06 15.39
CA ILE A 248 19.94 -4.23 14.88
C ILE A 248 20.09 -4.74 13.45
N HIS A 249 19.80 -6.02 13.23
CA HIS A 249 19.93 -6.65 11.92
C HIS A 249 18.60 -6.63 11.15
N PRO A 250 18.62 -6.35 9.83
CA PRO A 250 17.48 -6.60 8.97
C PRO A 250 17.32 -8.10 8.76
N GLU A 251 16.31 -8.71 9.39
CA GLU A 251 15.95 -10.12 9.18
C GLU A 251 14.73 -10.23 8.25
N SER A 252 14.80 -11.10 7.24
CA SER A 252 13.58 -11.58 6.58
C SER A 252 12.88 -12.56 7.52
N SER A 253 11.55 -12.50 7.62
CA SER A 253 10.78 -13.42 8.46
C SER A 253 11.17 -14.87 8.20
N TYR A 254 11.39 -15.65 9.26
CA TYR A 254 11.59 -17.10 9.18
C TYR A 254 10.42 -17.75 8.42
N GLY A 255 10.72 -18.85 7.70
CA GLY A 255 9.69 -19.62 6.99
C GLY A 255 8.53 -19.95 7.92
N THR A 256 7.33 -19.54 7.52
CA THR A 256 6.11 -19.73 8.30
C THR A 256 5.75 -21.21 8.35
N ASP A 257 5.64 -21.79 9.54
CA ASP A 257 5.02 -23.10 9.76
C ASP A 257 3.49 -22.94 9.69
N PRO A 258 2.83 -23.34 8.58
CA PRO A 258 1.41 -23.07 8.40
C PRO A 258 0.54 -23.84 9.40
N GLU A 259 0.99 -25.02 9.86
CA GLU A 259 0.27 -25.84 10.83
C GLU A 259 0.27 -25.17 12.20
N GLY A 260 1.44 -24.69 12.65
CA GLY A 260 1.57 -23.93 13.89
C GLY A 260 0.76 -22.62 13.89
N LEU A 261 0.75 -21.90 12.77
CA LEU A 261 -0.07 -20.68 12.63
C LEU A 261 -1.57 -20.97 12.66
N GLN A 262 -2.01 -22.08 12.05
CA GLN A 262 -3.42 -22.50 12.07
C GLN A 262 -3.85 -22.93 13.48
N GLU A 263 -2.97 -23.57 14.26
CA GLU A 263 -3.24 -23.88 15.67
C GLU A 263 -3.46 -22.61 16.50
N VAL A 264 -2.59 -21.59 16.34
CA VAL A 264 -2.75 -20.31 17.04
C VAL A 264 -4.04 -19.60 16.60
N LEU A 265 -4.38 -19.63 15.30
CA LEU A 265 -5.64 -19.07 14.81
C LEU A 265 -6.85 -19.74 15.47
N LEU A 266 -6.87 -21.08 15.54
CA LEU A 266 -7.96 -21.82 16.18
C LEU A 266 -8.10 -21.45 17.66
N ASP A 267 -6.99 -21.34 18.39
CA ASP A 267 -7.01 -20.92 19.79
C ASP A 267 -7.57 -19.50 19.95
N GLN A 268 -7.20 -18.54 19.08
CA GLN A 268 -7.77 -17.18 19.09
C GLN A 268 -9.28 -17.19 18.82
N LEU A 269 -9.75 -17.97 17.84
CA LEU A 269 -11.18 -18.09 17.53
C LEU A 269 -11.97 -18.72 18.68
N HIS A 270 -11.37 -19.69 19.39
CA HIS A 270 -11.99 -20.32 20.55
C HIS A 270 -12.16 -19.35 21.72
N ASP A 271 -11.15 -18.51 21.98
CA ASP A 271 -11.18 -17.50 23.02
C ASP A 271 -12.21 -16.40 22.70
N LEU A 272 -12.22 -15.90 21.46
CA LEU A 272 -13.21 -14.92 20.97
C LEU A 272 -14.63 -15.48 21.08
N LEU A 273 -14.90 -16.69 20.59
CA LEU A 273 -16.24 -17.27 20.66
C LEU A 273 -16.75 -17.43 22.09
N HIS A 274 -15.85 -17.71 23.04
CA HIS A 274 -16.20 -17.76 24.45
C HIS A 274 -16.41 -16.37 25.05
N ALA A 275 -15.61 -15.37 24.66
CA ALA A 275 -15.75 -13.99 25.10
C ALA A 275 -17.13 -13.42 24.72
N GLU A 276 -17.45 -13.48 23.44
CA GLU A 276 -18.70 -13.02 22.84
C GLU A 276 -19.95 -13.65 23.49
N LYS A 277 -19.93 -14.98 23.68
CA LYS A 277 -21.02 -15.69 24.35
C LYS A 277 -21.22 -15.30 25.81
N GLN A 278 -20.17 -14.81 26.49
CA GLN A 278 -20.32 -14.26 27.82
C GLN A 278 -20.85 -12.83 27.77
N LEU A 279 -20.45 -12.03 26.80
CA LEU A 279 -20.94 -10.66 26.60
C LEU A 279 -22.42 -10.61 26.27
N LEU A 280 -22.95 -11.55 25.48
CA LEU A 280 -24.39 -11.71 25.28
C LEU A 280 -25.20 -11.78 26.59
N LYS A 281 -24.58 -12.26 27.68
CA LYS A 281 -25.20 -12.32 29.01
C LYS A 281 -24.92 -11.08 29.87
N ALA A 282 -23.83 -10.37 29.61
CA ALA A 282 -23.39 -9.22 30.36
C ALA A 282 -24.03 -7.91 29.86
N LEU A 283 -24.09 -7.71 28.54
CA LEU A 283 -24.59 -6.49 27.92
C LEU A 283 -26.04 -6.14 28.32
N PRO A 284 -26.99 -7.08 28.45
CA PRO A 284 -28.33 -6.75 28.96
C PRO A 284 -28.33 -6.18 30.38
N LYS A 285 -27.32 -6.51 31.20
CA LYS A 285 -27.16 -5.93 32.54
C LYS A 285 -26.55 -4.53 32.45
N MET A 286 -25.63 -4.30 31.51
CA MET A 286 -25.03 -2.98 31.26
C MET A 286 -26.07 -1.99 30.73
N VAL A 287 -26.93 -2.41 29.79
CA VAL A 287 -28.07 -1.61 29.31
C VAL A 287 -28.95 -1.16 30.49
N LYS A 288 -29.23 -2.06 31.45
CA LYS A 288 -30.05 -1.72 32.63
C LYS A 288 -29.32 -0.83 33.65
N ALA A 289 -28.00 -0.91 33.70
CA ALA A 289 -27.18 -0.15 34.65
C ALA A 289 -26.87 1.28 34.16
N ALA A 290 -26.80 1.48 32.84
CA ALA A 290 -26.59 2.78 32.23
C ALA A 290 -27.76 3.73 32.53
N ARG A 291 -27.45 4.98 32.85
CA ARG A 291 -28.43 5.99 33.29
C ARG A 291 -28.72 7.06 32.26
N THR A 292 -27.82 7.26 31.31
CA THR A 292 -28.05 8.13 30.16
C THR A 292 -28.59 7.34 28.97
N THR A 293 -29.60 7.91 28.30
CA THR A 293 -30.25 7.28 27.13
C THR A 293 -29.23 6.90 26.07
N ARG A 294 -28.24 7.76 25.83
CA ARG A 294 -27.22 7.52 24.81
C ARG A 294 -26.35 6.30 25.12
N LEU A 295 -25.97 6.09 26.37
CA LEU A 295 -25.17 4.93 26.78
C LEU A 295 -26.01 3.63 26.73
N GLN A 296 -27.30 3.71 27.09
CA GLN A 296 -28.23 2.59 26.97
C GLN A 296 -28.39 2.14 25.51
N GLU A 297 -28.58 3.09 24.59
CA GLU A 297 -28.67 2.84 23.14
C GLU A 297 -27.39 2.20 22.61
N LEU A 298 -26.22 2.67 23.05
CA LEU A 298 -24.93 2.13 22.62
C LEU A 298 -24.77 0.67 23.06
N PHE A 299 -25.03 0.34 24.33
CA PHE A 299 -24.97 -1.06 24.78
C PHE A 299 -26.02 -1.95 24.12
N GLN A 300 -27.17 -1.40 23.72
CA GLN A 300 -28.20 -2.14 23.00
C GLN A 300 -27.79 -2.41 21.55
N LEU A 301 -27.10 -1.46 20.90
CA LEU A 301 -26.50 -1.64 19.58
C LEU A 301 -25.39 -2.70 19.63
N HIS A 302 -24.45 -2.55 20.57
CA HIS A 302 -23.34 -3.47 20.70
C HIS A 302 -23.83 -4.91 21.00
N LEU A 303 -24.90 -5.09 21.79
CA LEU A 303 -25.54 -6.40 21.96
C LEU A 303 -26.01 -7.03 20.63
N GLN A 304 -26.53 -6.24 19.68
CA GLN A 304 -26.92 -6.73 18.36
C GLN A 304 -25.71 -7.10 17.51
N GLU A 305 -24.63 -6.33 17.61
CA GLU A 305 -23.35 -6.61 16.95
C GLU A 305 -22.75 -7.91 17.49
N THR A 306 -22.70 -8.10 18.82
CA THR A 306 -22.25 -9.34 19.49
C THR A 306 -23.01 -10.59 19.02
N GLU A 307 -24.32 -10.49 18.78
CA GLU A 307 -25.09 -11.62 18.21
C GLU A 307 -24.59 -12.01 16.82
N LEU A 308 -24.30 -11.03 15.96
CA LEU A 308 -23.76 -11.24 14.62
C LEU A 308 -22.30 -11.73 14.66
N GLN A 309 -21.50 -11.22 15.61
CA GLN A 309 -20.12 -11.62 15.81
C GLN A 309 -20.02 -13.11 16.18
N VAL A 310 -20.90 -13.61 17.06
CA VAL A 310 -21.01 -15.05 17.36
C VAL A 310 -21.32 -15.89 16.11
N ASP A 311 -22.22 -15.41 15.25
CA ASP A 311 -22.56 -16.09 14.00
C ASP A 311 -21.37 -16.13 13.04
N ARG A 312 -20.63 -15.02 12.90
CA ARG A 312 -19.42 -14.94 12.06
C ARG A 312 -18.30 -15.84 12.58
N LEU A 313 -18.08 -15.89 13.90
CA LEU A 313 -17.10 -16.80 14.50
C LEU A 313 -17.48 -18.26 14.28
N THR A 314 -18.77 -18.58 14.40
CA THR A 314 -19.29 -19.93 14.12
C THR A 314 -19.08 -20.31 12.65
N GLU A 315 -19.26 -19.35 11.74
CA GLU A 315 -18.96 -19.53 10.31
C GLU A 315 -17.46 -19.72 10.06
N CYS A 316 -16.58 -19.01 10.78
CA CYS A 316 -15.13 -19.23 10.69
C CYS A 316 -14.76 -20.68 11.08
N PHE A 317 -15.33 -21.21 12.16
CA PHE A 317 -15.14 -22.62 12.54
C PHE A 317 -15.63 -23.59 11.47
N ARG A 318 -16.78 -23.29 10.83
CA ARG A 318 -17.32 -24.10 9.73
C ARG A 318 -16.36 -24.12 8.53
N LEU A 319 -15.80 -22.97 8.18
CA LEU A 319 -14.84 -22.84 7.07
C LEU A 319 -13.50 -23.54 7.35
N LEU A 320 -13.10 -23.63 8.62
CA LEU A 320 -11.91 -24.36 9.06
C LEU A 320 -12.13 -25.87 9.25
N GLU A 321 -13.35 -26.36 9.03
CA GLU A 321 -13.76 -27.73 9.36
C GLU A 321 -13.46 -28.12 10.82
N ALA A 322 -13.46 -27.12 11.72
CA ALA A 322 -13.10 -27.26 13.11
C ALA A 322 -14.35 -27.16 14.01
N PRO A 323 -14.39 -27.86 15.15
CA PRO A 323 -15.56 -27.83 16.03
C PRO A 323 -15.63 -26.48 16.76
N ALA A 324 -16.76 -25.78 16.65
CA ALA A 324 -17.03 -24.53 17.38
C ALA A 324 -17.25 -24.77 18.90
N ARG A 325 -16.18 -25.09 19.62
CA ARG A 325 -16.19 -25.30 21.08
C ARG A 325 -15.74 -24.03 21.78
N ALA A 326 -16.55 -23.48 22.67
CA ALA A 326 -16.08 -22.35 23.47
C ALA A 326 -15.09 -22.87 24.53
N LYS A 327 -13.82 -22.43 24.48
CA LYS A 327 -12.80 -22.71 25.50
C LYS A 327 -12.88 -21.59 26.55
N PRO A 328 -12.83 -21.87 27.87
CA PRO A 328 -12.93 -20.82 28.87
C PRO A 328 -11.85 -19.75 28.73
N CYS A 329 -12.25 -18.59 28.22
CA CYS A 329 -11.42 -17.40 28.13
C CYS A 329 -11.32 -16.72 29.52
N LYS A 330 -10.19 -16.96 30.20
CA LYS A 330 -9.94 -16.41 31.55
C LYS A 330 -9.82 -14.88 31.55
N GLY A 331 -9.28 -14.29 30.48
CA GLY A 331 -9.13 -12.84 30.34
C GLY A 331 -10.49 -12.16 30.38
N MET A 332 -11.40 -12.57 29.49
CA MET A 332 -12.75 -12.02 29.45
C MET A 332 -13.54 -12.28 30.75
N MET A 333 -13.41 -13.47 31.35
CA MET A 333 -14.05 -13.75 32.64
C MET A 333 -13.66 -12.72 33.72
N GLY A 334 -12.37 -12.39 33.83
CA GLY A 334 -11.90 -11.38 34.78
C GLY A 334 -12.46 -9.98 34.48
N LEU A 335 -12.47 -9.59 33.20
CA LEU A 335 -13.04 -8.30 32.78
C LEU A 335 -14.54 -8.18 33.08
N LEU A 336 -15.29 -9.27 32.90
CA LEU A 336 -16.72 -9.32 33.22
C LEU A 336 -16.98 -9.32 34.74
N GLU A 337 -16.11 -9.94 35.53
CA GLU A 337 -16.15 -9.84 37.00
C GLU A 337 -15.92 -8.39 37.44
N GLU A 338 -14.88 -7.71 36.91
CA GLU A 338 -14.64 -6.28 37.15
C GLU A 338 -15.86 -5.43 36.74
N GLY A 339 -16.43 -5.66 35.56
CA GLY A 339 -17.63 -4.95 35.10
C GLY A 339 -18.84 -5.17 36.01
N GLN A 340 -19.01 -6.37 36.56
CA GLN A 340 -20.08 -6.68 37.50
C GLN A 340 -19.90 -5.98 38.85
N GLU A 341 -18.66 -5.76 39.30
CA GLU A 341 -18.33 -4.94 40.47
C GLU A 341 -18.62 -3.46 40.21
N VAL A 342 -18.20 -2.95 39.04
CA VAL A 342 -18.49 -1.57 38.61
C VAL A 342 -19.99 -1.28 38.61
N ILE A 343 -20.83 -2.20 38.11
CA ILE A 343 -22.29 -2.07 38.17
C ILE A 343 -22.80 -1.95 39.62
N LYS A 344 -22.28 -2.77 40.54
CA LYS A 344 -22.69 -2.76 41.95
C LYS A 344 -22.27 -1.48 42.66
N GLU A 345 -21.06 -1.00 42.41
CA GLU A 345 -20.55 0.24 43.01
C GLU A 345 -21.20 1.48 42.40
N GLY A 346 -21.44 1.46 41.08
CA GLY A 346 -22.12 2.53 40.34
C GLY A 346 -23.53 2.81 40.87
N ALA A 347 -24.23 1.81 41.39
CA ALA A 347 -25.53 1.99 42.04
C ALA A 347 -25.50 2.98 43.24
N LYS A 348 -24.32 3.23 43.83
CA LYS A 348 -24.12 4.18 44.94
C LYS A 348 -23.63 5.56 44.46
N LYS A 349 -23.32 5.71 43.18
CA LYS A 349 -22.80 6.95 42.58
C LYS A 349 -23.92 7.79 41.96
N GLU A 350 -23.66 9.07 41.78
CA GLU A 350 -24.48 9.95 40.92
C GLU A 350 -24.41 9.50 39.45
N ASP A 351 -25.30 10.04 38.62
CA ASP A 351 -25.55 9.50 37.28
C ASP A 351 -24.31 9.53 36.38
N VAL A 352 -23.65 10.69 36.28
CA VAL A 352 -22.45 10.88 35.44
C VAL A 352 -21.27 10.01 35.90
N PRO A 353 -20.86 10.02 37.18
CA PRO A 353 -19.78 9.13 37.65
C PRO A 353 -20.11 7.63 37.56
N SER A 354 -21.39 7.25 37.63
CA SER A 354 -21.83 5.86 37.41
C SER A 354 -21.62 5.46 35.95
N ASP A 355 -22.09 6.27 35.01
CA ASP A 355 -21.98 5.98 33.57
C ASP A 355 -20.53 6.04 33.07
N LEU A 356 -19.71 6.98 33.55
CA LEU A 356 -18.27 7.02 33.24
C LEU A 356 -17.53 5.76 33.71
N ALA A 357 -17.91 5.21 34.87
CA ALA A 357 -17.33 3.96 35.35
C ALA A 357 -17.76 2.76 34.47
N LEU A 358 -19.03 2.72 34.04
CA LEU A 358 -19.53 1.70 33.11
C LEU A 358 -18.81 1.77 31.75
N ILE A 359 -18.60 2.97 31.23
CA ILE A 359 -17.84 3.19 29.98
C ILE A 359 -16.41 2.65 30.13
N GLY A 360 -15.70 3.00 31.21
CA GLY A 360 -14.34 2.50 31.43
C GLY A 360 -14.26 0.97 31.55
N ALA A 361 -15.29 0.32 32.12
CA ALA A 361 -15.37 -1.14 32.15
C ALA A 361 -15.63 -1.74 30.76
N ALA A 362 -16.50 -1.11 29.96
CA ALA A 362 -16.78 -1.51 28.59
C ALA A 362 -15.52 -1.41 27.70
N GLN A 363 -14.81 -0.29 27.73
CA GLN A 363 -13.61 -0.09 26.90
C GLN A 363 -12.50 -1.12 27.17
N LYS A 364 -12.37 -1.62 28.41
CA LYS A 364 -11.45 -2.72 28.71
C LYS A 364 -11.84 -4.03 27.99
N VAL A 365 -13.13 -4.30 27.88
CA VAL A 365 -13.69 -5.42 27.12
C VAL A 365 -13.41 -5.21 25.63
N GLU A 366 -13.76 -4.02 25.08
CA GLU A 366 -13.51 -3.70 23.67
C GLU A 366 -12.04 -3.90 23.30
N HIS A 367 -11.10 -3.41 24.12
CA HIS A 367 -9.67 -3.55 23.85
C HIS A 367 -9.18 -5.01 23.87
N TYR A 368 -9.82 -5.86 24.69
CA TYR A 368 -9.53 -7.29 24.69
C TYR A 368 -9.97 -7.93 23.36
N GLU A 369 -11.17 -7.61 22.89
CA GLU A 369 -11.73 -8.16 21.65
C GLU A 369 -11.03 -7.61 20.40
N ILE A 370 -10.75 -6.30 20.35
CA ILE A 370 -9.94 -5.66 19.30
C ILE A 370 -8.59 -6.37 19.17
N SER A 371 -7.90 -6.64 20.27
CA SER A 371 -6.63 -7.36 20.27
C SER A 371 -6.76 -8.78 19.69
N GLY A 372 -7.77 -9.53 20.15
CA GLY A 372 -8.04 -10.89 19.68
C GLY A 372 -8.40 -10.94 18.19
N TYR A 373 -9.30 -10.08 17.74
CA TYR A 373 -9.72 -10.00 16.34
C TYR A 373 -8.60 -9.53 15.41
N ILE A 374 -7.74 -8.58 15.83
CA ILE A 374 -6.54 -8.18 15.05
C ILE A 374 -5.63 -9.40 14.86
N CYS A 375 -5.32 -10.11 15.94
CA CYS A 375 -4.45 -11.29 15.90
C CYS A 375 -5.02 -12.37 14.96
N ALA A 376 -6.27 -12.76 15.16
CA ALA A 376 -6.96 -13.77 14.36
C ALA A 376 -7.04 -13.37 12.87
N ARG A 377 -7.39 -12.12 12.56
CA ARG A 377 -7.45 -11.62 11.18
C ARG A 377 -6.08 -11.66 10.51
N ASN A 378 -5.03 -11.23 11.18
CA ASN A 378 -3.68 -11.22 10.62
C ASN A 378 -3.17 -12.64 10.36
N LEU A 379 -3.44 -13.58 11.27
CA LEU A 379 -3.12 -15.01 11.08
C LEU A 379 -3.88 -15.58 9.88
N ALA A 380 -5.18 -15.29 9.76
CA ALA A 380 -5.98 -15.71 8.60
C ALA A 380 -5.44 -15.13 7.28
N GLN A 381 -4.94 -13.89 7.26
CA GLN A 381 -4.30 -13.29 6.08
C GLN A 381 -3.00 -14.01 5.70
N GLN A 382 -2.16 -14.32 6.69
CA GLN A 382 -0.90 -15.05 6.48
C GLN A 382 -1.13 -16.48 5.99
N LEU A 383 -2.23 -17.11 6.41
CA LEU A 383 -2.67 -18.42 5.94
C LEU A 383 -3.46 -18.37 4.62
N HIS A 384 -3.57 -17.19 3.99
CA HIS A 384 -4.32 -16.95 2.75
C HIS A 384 -5.82 -17.33 2.82
N MET A 385 -6.42 -17.26 4.00
CA MET A 385 -7.83 -17.58 4.26
C MET A 385 -8.71 -16.33 4.12
N SER A 386 -8.90 -15.86 2.89
CA SER A 386 -9.57 -14.58 2.59
C SER A 386 -10.98 -14.44 3.19
N ALA A 387 -11.81 -15.49 3.11
CA ALA A 387 -13.17 -15.47 3.65
C ALA A 387 -13.19 -15.29 5.18
N ILE A 388 -12.29 -16.00 5.90
CA ILE A 388 -12.16 -15.89 7.35
C ILE A 388 -11.62 -14.49 7.72
N SER A 389 -10.62 -14.00 6.99
CA SER A 389 -10.09 -12.65 7.19
C SER A 389 -11.16 -11.57 7.04
N GLN A 390 -12.06 -11.69 6.05
CA GLN A 390 -13.18 -10.76 5.86
C GLN A 390 -14.20 -10.82 7.00
N LEU A 391 -14.60 -12.02 7.43
CA LEU A 391 -15.55 -12.20 8.55
C LEU A 391 -15.00 -11.57 9.84
N LEU A 392 -13.74 -11.84 10.17
CA LEU A 392 -13.06 -11.26 11.33
C LEU A 392 -12.85 -9.75 11.20
N GLY A 393 -12.62 -9.26 9.97
CA GLY A 393 -12.50 -7.83 9.67
C GLY A 393 -13.79 -7.05 9.93
N LEU A 394 -14.96 -7.65 9.66
CA LEU A 394 -16.25 -7.03 9.96
C LEU A 394 -16.47 -6.89 11.47
N SER A 395 -16.26 -7.96 12.23
CA SER A 395 -16.36 -7.93 13.70
C SER A 395 -15.38 -6.93 14.31
N LEU A 396 -14.12 -6.91 13.86
CA LEU A 396 -13.13 -5.95 14.32
C LEU A 396 -13.56 -4.49 14.12
N ALA A 397 -14.18 -4.18 12.98
CA ALA A 397 -14.66 -2.83 12.69
C ALA A 397 -15.80 -2.41 13.61
N GLU A 398 -16.68 -3.34 13.99
CA GLU A 398 -17.74 -3.11 14.97
C GLU A 398 -17.15 -2.80 16.35
N GLU A 399 -16.19 -3.58 16.85
CA GLU A 399 -15.55 -3.30 18.16
C GLU A 399 -14.81 -1.95 18.19
N GLN A 400 -14.08 -1.65 17.11
CA GLN A 400 -13.39 -0.36 17.00
C GLN A 400 -14.38 0.81 16.99
N ASN A 401 -15.54 0.63 16.36
CA ASN A 401 -16.60 1.63 16.37
C ASN A 401 -17.27 1.74 17.74
N ALA A 402 -17.52 0.63 18.43
CA ALA A 402 -18.07 0.61 19.78
C ALA A 402 -17.18 1.38 20.77
N ASP A 403 -15.86 1.13 20.76
CA ASP A 403 -14.88 1.88 21.58
C ASP A 403 -14.89 3.39 21.27
N GLN A 404 -14.90 3.77 19.99
CA GLN A 404 -14.95 5.17 19.60
C GLN A 404 -16.23 5.86 20.08
N LEU A 405 -17.38 5.18 19.96
CA LEU A 405 -18.65 5.70 20.44
C LEU A 405 -18.67 5.83 21.97
N LEU A 406 -18.06 4.89 22.69
CA LEU A 406 -17.88 4.97 24.14
C LEU A 406 -17.05 6.21 24.54
N ASP A 407 -15.94 6.49 23.85
CA ASP A 407 -15.13 7.69 24.08
C ASP A 407 -15.93 8.99 23.82
N GLN A 408 -16.72 9.03 22.74
CA GLN A 408 -17.57 10.19 22.42
C GLN A 408 -18.62 10.47 23.50
N VAL A 409 -19.26 9.43 24.02
CA VAL A 409 -20.21 9.56 25.15
C VAL A 409 -19.45 10.01 26.39
N SER A 410 -18.30 9.42 26.69
CA SER A 410 -17.48 9.78 27.85
C SER A 410 -17.09 11.26 27.84
N ARG A 411 -16.63 11.80 26.70
CA ARG A 411 -16.26 13.22 26.56
C ARG A 411 -17.44 14.15 26.81
N THR A 412 -18.61 13.78 26.33
CA THR A 412 -19.85 14.55 26.51
C THR A 412 -20.28 14.57 27.98
N LEU A 413 -20.12 13.44 28.69
CA LEU A 413 -20.40 13.34 30.12
C LEU A 413 -19.39 14.13 30.97
N MET A 414 -18.13 14.20 30.52
CA MET A 414 -17.06 14.95 31.21
C MET A 414 -17.08 16.47 30.90
N SER A 415 -17.81 16.92 29.89
CA SER A 415 -17.84 18.34 29.53
C SER A 415 -18.60 19.14 30.60
N VAL A 416 -17.86 19.69 31.57
CA VAL A 416 -18.38 20.69 32.49
C VAL A 416 -18.38 22.02 31.75
N PRO A 417 -19.54 22.70 31.55
CA PRO A 417 -19.54 24.07 31.09
C PRO A 417 -19.00 24.95 32.23
N ALA A 418 -17.68 25.11 32.27
CA ALA A 418 -17.01 26.08 33.12
C ALA A 418 -16.54 27.25 32.24
N MET A 419 -17.36 28.30 32.22
CA MET A 419 -16.88 29.68 32.43
C MET A 419 -15.46 29.76 33.01
N PRO A 420 -14.33 29.99 32.29
CA PRO A 420 -13.13 30.45 32.98
C PRO A 420 -13.51 31.64 33.88
N ALA A 421 -13.02 31.61 35.12
CA ALA A 421 -13.27 32.70 36.06
C ALA A 421 -12.83 34.01 35.39
N PRO A 422 -13.64 35.09 35.46
CA PRO A 422 -13.22 36.37 34.93
C PRO A 422 -11.91 36.77 35.60
N ILE A 423 -10.95 37.20 34.78
CA ILE A 423 -9.68 37.72 35.25
C ILE A 423 -10.01 39.02 36.02
N GLU A 424 -9.70 39.06 37.32
CA GLU A 424 -9.86 40.26 38.17
C GLU A 424 -8.98 41.43 37.73
#